data_AF-A0A848Z2G0-F1
#
_entry.id   AF-A0A848Z2G0-F1
#
_cell.length_a   1.000
_cell.length_b   1.000
_cell.length_c   1.000
_cell.angle_alpha   90.00
_cell.angle_beta   90.00
_cell.angle_gamma   90.00
#
_symmetry.space_group_name_H-M   'P 1'
#
loop_
_entity.id
_entity.type
_entity.pdbx_description
1 polymer ?
#
loop_
_entity_poly.entity_id
_entity_poly.type
_entity_poly.pdbx_seq_one_letter_code
_entity_poly.pdbx_strand_id
1 'polypeptide(L)'
;MRRRTNGHGLDMDSARQKIDAAKSNKRFMAVLQDRDHRGHKDAVDQWSRLHGAAFPQTQQTATVQLVGDSQGAAIPRSAMAKGLLGPLAAQSTGRATTATGAGPQFRHIDPYPGGPQGPIITFHNDVAGDPNRDMPVREELAAAVEAAALRLGLNVNVNSTRRSNSAPHSEGRAVDINRIDGMRVDDPRNRANAERLQRELMSMPGVNQVLGPVYNVNVDPTGGVDPVTDQVLIEQHRNHVHVNARR
;
A
#
# COMPACT_ATOMS: atom_id res chain seq x y z
N MET A 1 -27.19 -28.21 23.44
CA MET A 1 -26.97 -26.88 22.81
C MET A 1 -25.98 -27.02 21.67
N ARG A 2 -26.41 -26.91 20.40
CA ARG A 2 -25.52 -26.88 19.22
C ARG A 2 -25.48 -25.46 18.66
N ARG A 3 -24.31 -24.82 18.66
CA ARG A 3 -24.05 -23.53 18.00
C ARG A 3 -24.14 -23.71 16.48
N ARG A 4 -25.03 -22.97 15.83
CA ARG A 4 -25.04 -22.79 14.37
C ARG A 4 -24.01 -21.72 14.02
N THR A 5 -23.04 -22.05 13.17
CA THR A 5 -22.13 -21.10 12.54
C THR A 5 -22.81 -20.57 11.27
N ASN A 6 -23.00 -19.25 11.19
CA ASN A 6 -23.45 -18.60 9.96
C ASN A 6 -22.27 -18.56 8.98
N GLY A 7 -22.22 -19.52 8.06
CA GLY A 7 -21.33 -19.47 6.92
C GLY A 7 -21.80 -18.40 5.94
N HIS A 8 -21.08 -17.29 5.84
CA HIS A 8 -21.20 -16.38 4.71
C HIS A 8 -20.66 -17.08 3.47
N GLY A 9 -21.55 -17.79 2.76
CA GLY A 9 -21.26 -18.24 1.40
C GLY A 9 -20.96 -17.03 0.55
N LEU A 10 -19.77 -16.98 -0.04
CA LEU A 10 -19.45 -15.99 -1.06
C LEU A 10 -20.45 -16.18 -2.20
N ASP A 11 -21.19 -15.12 -2.50
CA ASP A 11 -22.06 -15.07 -3.67
C ASP A 11 -21.22 -15.34 -4.94
N MET A 12 -21.68 -16.29 -5.74
CA MET A 12 -20.96 -16.77 -6.93
C MET A 12 -20.84 -15.68 -7.99
N ASP A 13 -21.78 -14.74 -8.05
CA ASP A 13 -21.72 -13.62 -8.99
C ASP A 13 -20.70 -12.56 -8.53
N SER A 14 -20.63 -12.29 -7.23
CA SER A 14 -19.55 -11.48 -6.65
C SER A 14 -18.16 -12.10 -6.89
N ALA A 15 -18.04 -13.43 -6.78
CA ALA A 15 -16.79 -14.12 -7.08
C ALA A 15 -16.41 -14.00 -8.57
N ARG A 16 -17.38 -14.16 -9.49
CA ARG A 16 -17.18 -13.99 -10.94
C ARG A 16 -16.72 -12.57 -11.30
N GLN A 17 -17.37 -11.54 -10.76
CA GLN A 17 -16.99 -10.14 -11.00
C GLN A 17 -15.55 -9.85 -10.56
N LYS A 18 -15.14 -10.36 -9.40
CA LYS A 18 -13.76 -10.19 -8.90
C LYS A 18 -12.74 -10.90 -9.79
N ILE A 19 -13.10 -12.05 -10.37
CA ILE A 19 -12.25 -12.80 -11.30
C ILE A 19 -12.11 -12.05 -12.63
N ASP A 20 -13.21 -11.54 -13.19
CA ASP A 20 -13.16 -10.80 -14.45
C ASP A 20 -12.38 -9.48 -14.29
N ALA A 21 -12.53 -8.80 -13.15
CA ALA A 21 -11.70 -7.67 -12.78
C ALA A 21 -10.21 -8.04 -12.72
N ALA A 22 -9.85 -9.18 -12.12
CA ALA A 22 -8.47 -9.65 -12.08
C ALA A 22 -7.90 -9.97 -13.47
N LYS A 23 -8.69 -10.60 -14.36
CA LYS A 23 -8.29 -10.91 -15.75
C LYS A 23 -8.08 -9.66 -16.59
N SER A 24 -8.90 -8.63 -16.38
CA SER A 24 -8.78 -7.34 -17.09
C SER A 24 -7.61 -6.48 -16.58
N ASN A 25 -7.03 -6.82 -15.43
CA ASN A 25 -5.90 -6.10 -14.85
C ASN A 25 -4.60 -6.48 -15.57
N LYS A 26 -4.20 -5.67 -16.55
CA LYS A 26 -2.99 -5.86 -17.36
C LYS A 26 -1.72 -6.02 -16.52
N ARG A 27 -1.61 -5.37 -15.36
CA ARG A 27 -0.44 -5.47 -14.48
C ARG A 27 -0.40 -6.82 -13.76
N PHE A 28 -1.54 -7.30 -13.27
CA PHE A 28 -1.64 -8.62 -12.66
C PHE A 28 -1.29 -9.74 -13.65
N MET A 29 -1.82 -9.65 -14.88
CA MET A 29 -1.51 -10.61 -15.94
C MET A 29 -0.03 -10.56 -16.37
N ALA A 30 0.58 -9.38 -16.42
CA ALA A 30 2.01 -9.25 -16.70
C ALA A 30 2.89 -9.89 -15.61
N VAL A 31 2.50 -9.81 -14.33
CA VAL A 31 3.21 -10.49 -13.23
C VAL A 31 3.07 -12.01 -13.31
N LEU A 32 1.88 -12.51 -13.68
CA LEU A 32 1.68 -13.95 -13.92
C LEU A 32 2.51 -14.45 -15.10
N GLN A 33 2.60 -13.67 -16.19
CA GLN A 33 3.43 -13.99 -17.35
C GLN A 33 4.93 -13.95 -17.03
N ASP A 34 5.41 -12.97 -16.26
CA ASP A 34 6.83 -12.91 -15.83
C ASP A 34 7.21 -14.11 -14.95
N ARG A 35 6.25 -14.62 -14.15
CA ARG A 35 6.43 -15.83 -13.33
C ARG A 35 6.47 -17.12 -14.16
N ASP A 36 5.74 -17.16 -15.27
CA ASP A 36 5.74 -18.29 -16.23
C ASP A 36 7.13 -18.52 -16.87
N HIS A 37 7.98 -17.49 -16.88
CA HIS A 37 9.34 -17.54 -17.43
C HIS A 37 10.42 -18.00 -16.43
N ARG A 38 10.19 -17.92 -15.10
CA ARG A 38 11.21 -18.23 -14.08
C ARG A 38 10.94 -19.55 -13.37
N GLY A 39 11.08 -20.66 -14.10
CA GLY A 39 11.07 -22.01 -13.53
C GLY A 39 9.69 -22.57 -13.16
N HIS A 40 8.62 -21.80 -13.35
CA HIS A 40 7.24 -22.23 -13.19
C HIS A 40 6.53 -22.20 -14.55
N LYS A 41 6.96 -23.07 -15.47
CA LYS A 41 6.24 -23.27 -16.72
C LYS A 41 4.80 -23.67 -16.41
N ASP A 42 3.85 -23.09 -17.11
CA ASP A 42 2.42 -23.36 -17.07
C ASP A 42 1.68 -22.71 -15.90
N ALA A 43 2.24 -21.68 -15.25
CA ALA A 43 1.56 -20.99 -14.14
C ALA A 43 0.26 -20.29 -14.61
N VAL A 44 0.29 -19.70 -15.81
CA VAL A 44 -0.89 -19.09 -16.44
C VAL A 44 -1.91 -20.15 -16.84
N ASP A 45 -1.46 -21.29 -17.35
CA ASP A 45 -2.32 -22.39 -17.79
C ASP A 45 -2.91 -23.18 -16.61
N GLN A 46 -2.17 -23.35 -15.52
CA GLN A 46 -2.63 -23.99 -14.29
C GLN A 46 -3.65 -23.10 -13.58
N TRP A 47 -3.40 -21.79 -13.50
CA TRP A 47 -4.38 -20.83 -13.00
C TRP A 47 -5.66 -20.85 -13.85
N SER A 48 -5.53 -20.82 -15.18
CA SER A 48 -6.67 -20.85 -16.10
C SER A 48 -7.47 -22.16 -16.02
N ARG A 49 -6.80 -23.32 -15.89
CA ARG A 49 -7.45 -24.63 -15.73
C ARG A 49 -8.18 -24.77 -14.40
N LEU A 50 -7.53 -24.42 -13.27
CA LEU A 50 -8.16 -24.47 -11.95
C LEU A 50 -9.37 -23.53 -11.87
N HIS A 51 -9.28 -22.35 -12.47
CA HIS A 51 -10.41 -21.43 -12.54
C HIS A 51 -11.54 -21.91 -13.46
N GLY A 52 -11.23 -22.47 -14.63
CA GLY A 52 -12.24 -23.03 -15.53
C GLY A 52 -13.02 -24.19 -14.92
N ALA A 53 -12.34 -25.04 -14.13
CA ALA A 53 -12.96 -26.15 -13.42
C ALA A 53 -13.82 -25.69 -12.22
N ALA A 54 -13.39 -24.65 -11.51
CA ALA A 54 -14.14 -24.10 -10.37
C ALA A 54 -15.38 -23.28 -10.79
N PHE A 55 -15.38 -22.72 -12.00
CA PHE A 55 -16.44 -21.82 -12.48
C PHE A 55 -16.78 -22.11 -13.95
N PRO A 56 -17.53 -23.18 -14.25
CA PRO A 56 -17.93 -23.50 -15.62
C PRO A 56 -18.75 -22.34 -16.20
N GLN A 57 -18.28 -21.78 -17.32
CA GLN A 57 -19.00 -20.74 -18.04
C GLN A 57 -20.26 -21.34 -18.68
N THR A 58 -21.41 -20.92 -18.19
CA THR A 58 -22.69 -21.15 -18.87
C THR A 58 -22.73 -20.18 -20.05
N GLN A 59 -22.56 -20.68 -21.28
CA GLN A 59 -22.67 -19.84 -22.47
C GLN A 59 -24.10 -19.31 -22.57
N GLN A 60 -24.28 -18.02 -22.29
CA GLN A 60 -25.48 -17.29 -22.69
C GLN A 60 -25.24 -16.69 -24.07
N THR A 61 -25.92 -17.23 -25.07
CA THR A 61 -26.02 -16.66 -26.41
C THR A 61 -26.93 -15.44 -26.36
N ALA A 62 -26.33 -14.25 -26.28
CA ALA A 62 -27.05 -12.99 -26.46
C ALA A 62 -26.84 -12.46 -27.88
N THR A 63 -27.92 -12.51 -28.67
CA THR A 63 -28.03 -11.88 -29.98
C THR A 63 -28.20 -10.37 -29.78
N VAL A 64 -27.23 -9.56 -30.23
CA VAL A 64 -27.30 -8.09 -30.14
C VAL A 64 -27.73 -7.52 -31.50
N GLN A 65 -28.91 -6.90 -31.53
CA GLN A 65 -29.38 -6.02 -32.61
C GLN A 65 -28.72 -4.65 -32.48
N LEU A 66 -28.09 -4.19 -33.56
CA LEU A 66 -27.60 -2.83 -33.73
C LEU A 66 -28.73 -1.93 -34.24
N VAL A 67 -29.03 -0.86 -33.51
CA VAL A 67 -29.78 0.31 -34.01
C VAL A 67 -28.88 1.52 -33.85
N GLY A 68 -28.65 2.22 -34.97
CA GLY A 68 -27.85 3.42 -35.06
C GLY A 68 -28.64 4.71 -34.87
N ASP A 69 -27.94 5.80 -35.24
CA ASP A 69 -28.34 7.21 -35.35
C ASP A 69 -28.03 8.06 -34.12
N SER A 70 -27.58 9.32 -34.20
CA SER A 70 -26.95 10.15 -35.25
C SER A 70 -26.61 11.53 -34.60
N GLN A 71 -25.68 12.30 -35.18
CA GLN A 71 -25.47 13.76 -35.02
C GLN A 71 -24.98 14.26 -33.63
N GLY A 72 -24.00 15.16 -33.46
CA GLY A 72 -23.44 16.17 -34.33
C GLY A 72 -23.63 17.56 -33.70
N ALA A 73 -22.72 18.01 -32.82
CA ALA A 73 -22.67 19.42 -32.39
C ALA A 73 -21.26 19.83 -31.92
N ALA A 74 -20.73 20.88 -32.56
CA ALA A 74 -19.44 21.50 -32.26
C ALA A 74 -19.52 22.39 -31.00
N ILE A 75 -18.47 22.37 -30.17
CA ILE A 75 -18.32 23.24 -28.99
C ILE A 75 -17.21 24.28 -29.26
N PRO A 76 -17.45 25.59 -29.06
CA PRO A 76 -16.45 26.62 -29.25
C PRO A 76 -15.41 26.63 -28.13
N ARG A 77 -14.15 26.90 -28.51
CA ARG A 77 -13.01 27.16 -27.63
C ARG A 77 -13.01 28.61 -27.18
N SER A 78 -13.28 28.86 -25.90
CA SER A 78 -12.78 30.04 -25.16
C SER A 78 -13.29 30.05 -23.72
N ALA A 79 -12.38 29.87 -22.75
CA ALA A 79 -12.28 30.68 -21.53
C ALA A 79 -11.30 30.02 -20.54
N MET A 80 -10.12 30.64 -20.40
CA MET A 80 -9.31 30.50 -19.21
C MET A 80 -9.94 31.32 -18.06
N ALA A 81 -10.20 30.69 -16.92
CA ALA A 81 -10.29 31.31 -15.60
C ALA A 81 -10.12 30.20 -14.56
N LYS A 82 -8.96 30.13 -13.88
CA LYS A 82 -8.81 30.58 -12.48
C LYS A 82 -9.90 30.10 -11.53
N GLY A 83 -9.50 29.18 -10.65
CA GLY A 83 -10.12 28.99 -9.33
C GLY A 83 -10.95 27.72 -9.19
N LEU A 84 -10.41 26.73 -8.48
CA LEU A 84 -11.06 26.07 -7.33
C LEU A 84 -10.12 24.94 -6.83
N LEU A 85 -9.08 25.31 -6.09
CA LEU A 85 -8.46 24.40 -5.12
C LEU A 85 -9.32 24.48 -3.87
N GLY A 86 -10.37 23.67 -3.81
CA GLY A 86 -11.09 23.40 -2.56
C GLY A 86 -10.26 22.44 -1.71
N PRO A 87 -10.18 22.63 -0.38
CA PRO A 87 -9.49 21.68 0.48
C PRO A 87 -10.34 20.41 0.60
N LEU A 88 -9.88 19.31 0.00
CA LEU A 88 -10.33 17.97 0.37
C LEU A 88 -9.76 17.65 1.76
N ALA A 89 -10.43 18.18 2.79
CA ALA A 89 -10.26 17.73 4.16
C ALA A 89 -10.89 16.34 4.27
N ALA A 90 -10.13 15.31 3.87
CA ALA A 90 -10.39 13.97 4.35
C ALA A 90 -10.17 14.00 5.87
N GLN A 91 -11.27 14.13 6.62
CA GLN A 91 -11.28 13.89 8.06
C GLN A 91 -10.92 12.42 8.27
N SER A 92 -9.63 12.14 8.35
CA SER A 92 -9.13 10.94 9.00
C SER A 92 -9.60 11.04 10.45
N THR A 93 -10.67 10.33 10.78
CA THR A 93 -11.12 10.15 12.17
C THR A 93 -10.18 9.17 12.89
N GLY A 94 -8.87 9.36 12.76
CA GLY A 94 -7.87 8.75 13.61
C GLY A 94 -8.16 9.23 15.03
N ARG A 95 -8.95 8.44 15.74
CA ARG A 95 -9.33 8.68 17.12
C ARG A 95 -8.09 8.49 17.97
N ALA A 96 -7.30 9.54 18.12
CA ALA A 96 -6.22 9.60 19.09
C ALA A 96 -6.85 9.52 20.49
N THR A 97 -6.97 8.32 21.03
CA THR A 97 -7.39 8.12 22.42
C THR A 97 -6.23 8.51 23.32
N THR A 98 -6.28 9.71 23.88
CA THR A 98 -5.42 10.12 24.99
C THR A 98 -5.76 9.31 26.25
N ALA A 99 -5.28 8.07 26.31
CA ALA A 99 -5.35 7.24 27.51
C ALA A 99 -4.14 7.59 28.40
N THR A 100 -4.36 8.50 29.36
CA THR A 100 -3.41 8.77 30.45
C THR A 100 -3.23 7.50 31.29
N GLY A 101 -2.11 6.79 31.11
CA GLY A 101 -1.67 5.70 32.00
C GLY A 101 -1.55 4.31 31.37
N ALA A 102 -1.95 4.11 30.11
CA ALA A 102 -1.68 2.86 29.41
C ALA A 102 -0.26 2.91 28.81
N GLY A 103 0.52 1.82 28.94
CA GLY A 103 1.80 1.68 28.24
C GLY A 103 1.65 1.82 26.71
N PRO A 104 2.77 1.80 25.95
CA PRO A 104 2.71 1.95 24.50
C PRO A 104 1.75 0.93 23.89
N GLN A 105 0.79 1.42 23.11
CA GLN A 105 -0.19 0.59 22.42
C GLN A 105 0.43 0.04 21.15
N PHE A 106 0.17 -1.24 20.87
CA PHE A 106 0.68 -1.93 19.69
C PHE A 106 -0.49 -2.42 18.83
N ARG A 107 -0.37 -2.26 17.53
CA ARG A 107 -1.32 -2.79 16.56
C ARG A 107 -0.66 -3.11 15.23
N HIS A 108 -1.34 -3.90 14.43
CA HIS A 108 -0.98 -4.08 13.03
C HIS A 108 -1.30 -2.80 12.24
N ILE A 109 -0.53 -2.61 11.17
CA ILE A 109 -0.79 -1.56 10.18
C ILE A 109 -1.99 -2.03 9.34
N ASP A 110 -2.98 -1.15 9.16
CA ASP A 110 -4.15 -1.42 8.31
C ASP A 110 -3.71 -1.53 6.84
N PRO A 111 -3.92 -2.67 6.16
CA PRO A 111 -3.62 -2.80 4.75
C PRO A 111 -4.47 -1.92 3.83
N TYR A 112 -5.59 -1.37 4.32
CA TYR A 112 -6.55 -0.59 3.53
C TYR A 112 -7.00 0.70 4.27
N PRO A 113 -6.08 1.64 4.56
CA PRO A 113 -6.38 2.82 5.39
C PRO A 113 -7.42 3.77 4.79
N GLY A 114 -7.71 3.66 3.49
CA GLY A 114 -8.78 4.40 2.80
C GLY A 114 -9.99 3.55 2.38
N GLY A 115 -10.10 2.31 2.88
CA GLY A 115 -11.08 1.33 2.44
C GLY A 115 -10.77 0.73 1.04
N PRO A 116 -11.74 0.04 0.40
CA PRO A 116 -11.51 -0.75 -0.82
C PRO A 116 -11.04 0.03 -2.06
N GLN A 117 -11.22 1.35 -2.08
CA GLN A 117 -10.81 2.24 -3.17
C GLN A 117 -9.58 3.09 -2.82
N GLY A 118 -9.06 2.94 -1.60
CA GLY A 118 -7.91 3.68 -1.11
C GLY A 118 -6.57 3.07 -1.54
N PRO A 119 -5.45 3.66 -1.07
CA PRO A 119 -4.14 3.05 -1.24
C PRO A 119 -4.06 1.72 -0.48
N ILE A 120 -3.23 0.83 -1.00
CA ILE A 120 -2.99 -0.50 -0.43
C ILE A 120 -1.62 -0.52 0.23
N ILE A 121 -1.56 -1.04 1.46
CA ILE A 121 -0.32 -1.35 2.16
C ILE A 121 -0.13 -2.87 2.13
N THR A 122 0.96 -3.33 1.53
CA THR A 122 1.31 -4.76 1.46
C THR A 122 2.49 -5.10 2.37
N PHE A 123 2.59 -6.36 2.77
CA PHE A 123 3.67 -6.87 3.65
C PHE A 123 4.44 -7.99 2.96
N HIS A 124 5.11 -7.66 1.85
CA HIS A 124 5.91 -8.64 1.11
C HIS A 124 7.37 -8.51 1.49
N ASN A 125 7.91 -9.58 2.08
CA ASN A 125 9.33 -9.72 2.34
C ASN A 125 10.07 -10.06 1.04
N ASP A 126 11.16 -9.35 0.77
CA ASP A 126 12.05 -9.66 -0.35
C ASP A 126 13.05 -10.79 -0.04
N VAL A 127 13.14 -11.22 1.23
CA VAL A 127 13.94 -12.39 1.65
C VAL A 127 13.07 -13.65 1.65
N ALA A 128 13.38 -14.59 0.76
CA ALA A 128 12.68 -15.86 0.67
C ALA A 128 12.88 -16.71 1.94
N GLY A 129 11.78 -17.23 2.50
CA GLY A 129 11.80 -18.14 3.66
C GLY A 129 11.75 -17.46 5.04
N ASP A 130 11.87 -16.13 5.09
CA ASP A 130 11.78 -15.40 6.35
C ASP A 130 10.33 -15.25 6.85
N PRO A 131 10.11 -15.11 8.17
CA PRO A 131 8.78 -14.97 8.78
C PRO A 131 7.96 -13.79 8.22
N ASN A 132 6.64 -13.85 8.38
CA ASN A 132 5.74 -12.75 8.04
C ASN A 132 6.20 -11.45 8.72
N ARG A 133 6.20 -10.38 7.94
CA ARG A 133 6.69 -9.05 8.31
C ARG A 133 5.56 -8.14 8.76
N ASP A 134 4.32 -8.61 8.77
CA ASP A 134 3.20 -7.96 9.42
C ASP A 134 3.15 -8.34 10.91
N MET A 135 3.94 -7.65 11.71
CA MET A 135 3.97 -7.77 13.17
C MET A 135 3.49 -6.46 13.80
N PRO A 136 2.88 -6.50 15.00
CA PRO A 136 2.42 -5.29 15.66
C PRO A 136 3.56 -4.28 15.89
N VAL A 137 3.31 -3.04 15.50
CA VAL A 137 4.15 -1.88 15.77
C VAL A 137 3.44 -0.95 16.72
N ARG A 138 4.12 0.09 17.21
CA ARG A 138 3.48 1.13 18.00
C ARG A 138 2.36 1.81 17.22
N GLU A 139 1.29 2.15 17.93
CA GLU A 139 0.10 2.76 17.35
C GLU A 139 0.41 4.03 16.56
N GLU A 140 1.28 4.88 17.07
CA GLU A 140 1.67 6.13 16.41
C GLU A 140 2.43 5.85 15.11
N LEU A 141 3.26 4.80 15.08
CA LEU A 141 3.99 4.41 13.88
C LEU A 141 3.04 3.85 12.81
N ALA A 142 2.10 2.99 13.22
CA ALA A 142 1.11 2.47 12.30
C ALA A 142 0.24 3.60 11.73
N ALA A 143 -0.22 4.52 12.58
CA ALA A 143 -1.00 5.68 12.16
C ALA A 143 -0.22 6.60 11.21
N ALA A 144 1.07 6.81 11.45
CA ALA A 144 1.93 7.62 10.58
C ALA A 144 2.07 7.01 9.17
N VAL A 145 2.32 5.70 9.07
CA VAL A 145 2.45 5.00 7.78
C VAL A 145 1.13 5.00 7.02
N GLU A 146 0.01 4.70 7.69
CA GLU A 146 -1.33 4.72 7.12
C GLU A 146 -1.74 6.10 6.63
N ALA A 147 -1.53 7.13 7.45
CA ALA A 147 -1.86 8.51 7.11
C ALA A 147 -1.01 9.00 5.93
N ALA A 148 0.29 8.68 5.89
CA ALA A 148 1.16 9.05 4.78
C ALA A 148 0.71 8.39 3.47
N ALA A 149 0.44 7.08 3.48
CA ALA A 149 -0.08 6.37 2.32
C ALA A 149 -1.41 6.98 1.84
N LEU A 150 -2.35 7.21 2.77
CA LEU A 150 -3.67 7.78 2.50
C LEU A 150 -3.58 9.18 1.89
N ARG A 151 -2.83 10.10 2.50
CA ARG A 151 -2.72 11.50 2.04
C ARG A 151 -2.04 11.61 0.68
N LEU A 152 -1.05 10.76 0.40
CA LEU A 152 -0.32 10.80 -0.85
C LEU A 152 -0.97 9.97 -1.97
N GLY A 153 -1.94 9.11 -1.63
CA GLY A 153 -2.55 8.16 -2.54
C GLY A 153 -1.56 7.11 -3.07
N LEU A 154 -0.56 6.74 -2.26
CA LEU A 154 0.53 5.85 -2.67
C LEU A 154 0.31 4.44 -2.14
N ASN A 155 0.45 3.43 -3.00
CA ASN A 155 0.55 2.06 -2.55
C ASN A 155 1.96 1.80 -2.02
N VAL A 156 2.09 1.21 -0.83
CA VAL A 156 3.40 1.01 -0.20
C VAL A 156 3.58 -0.47 0.18
N ASN A 157 4.80 -0.98 0.01
CA ASN A 157 5.17 -2.29 0.52
C ASN A 157 6.07 -2.15 1.74
N VAL A 158 5.55 -2.59 2.88
CA VAL A 158 6.30 -2.74 4.13
C VAL A 158 7.10 -4.04 4.08
N ASN A 159 8.41 -3.91 3.96
CA ASN A 159 9.34 -5.04 3.92
C ASN A 159 9.62 -5.59 5.32
N SER A 160 9.57 -4.73 6.35
CA SER A 160 9.84 -5.15 7.72
C SER A 160 9.12 -4.26 8.74
N THR A 161 8.66 -4.87 9.83
CA THR A 161 8.09 -4.19 11.01
C THR A 161 8.86 -4.66 12.26
N ARG A 162 8.20 -5.16 13.30
CA ARG A 162 8.85 -5.69 14.50
C ARG A 162 9.60 -6.99 14.23
N ARG A 163 10.87 -7.06 14.65
CA ARG A 163 11.74 -8.26 14.61
C ARG A 163 12.62 -8.36 15.86
N SER A 164 12.95 -9.56 16.31
CA SER A 164 13.57 -9.79 17.64
C SER A 164 15.02 -9.33 17.78
N ASN A 165 15.74 -9.10 16.68
CA ASN A 165 17.21 -9.06 16.68
C ASN A 165 17.84 -7.67 16.52
N SER A 166 17.04 -6.60 16.39
CA SER A 166 17.60 -5.26 16.20
C SER A 166 16.63 -4.18 16.68
N ALA A 167 17.07 -3.34 17.63
CA ALA A 167 16.39 -2.09 17.92
C ALA A 167 16.67 -1.11 16.76
N PRO A 168 15.70 -0.29 16.33
CA PRO A 168 14.39 -0.04 16.95
C PRO A 168 13.27 -1.00 16.56
N HIS A 169 13.51 -1.94 15.64
CA HIS A 169 12.47 -2.90 15.23
C HIS A 169 12.00 -3.80 16.37
N SER A 170 12.87 -4.29 17.24
CA SER A 170 12.50 -5.16 18.37
C SER A 170 11.51 -4.51 19.35
N GLU A 171 11.56 -3.18 19.43
CA GLU A 171 10.68 -2.33 20.24
C GLU A 171 9.35 -2.01 19.51
N GLY A 172 9.14 -2.51 18.29
CA GLY A 172 8.00 -2.16 17.43
C GLY A 172 7.98 -0.69 17.01
N ARG A 173 9.14 -0.04 17.01
CA ARG A 173 9.30 1.40 16.75
C ARG A 173 9.82 1.71 15.36
N ALA A 174 9.96 0.70 14.50
CA ALA A 174 10.54 0.87 13.18
C ALA A 174 9.78 0.09 12.11
N VAL A 175 9.73 0.68 10.92
CA VAL A 175 9.19 0.06 9.70
C VAL A 175 10.13 0.34 8.54
N ASP A 176 10.39 -0.68 7.72
CA ASP A 176 11.13 -0.56 6.46
C ASP A 176 10.16 -0.67 5.28
N ILE A 177 10.17 0.30 4.37
CA ILE A 177 9.37 0.33 3.13
C ILE A 177 10.32 0.23 1.94
N ASN A 178 10.25 -0.83 1.14
CA ASN A 178 11.16 -1.04 0.01
C ASN A 178 10.52 -0.76 -1.36
N ARG A 179 9.18 -0.60 -1.44
CA ARG A 179 8.48 -0.27 -2.69
C ARG A 179 7.37 0.74 -2.51
N ILE A 180 7.17 1.54 -3.55
CA ILE A 180 6.05 2.47 -3.71
C ILE A 180 5.48 2.29 -5.11
N ASP A 181 4.16 2.09 -5.23
CA ASP A 181 3.45 1.79 -6.48
C ASP A 181 4.08 0.64 -7.28
N GLY A 182 4.57 -0.38 -6.56
CA GLY A 182 5.21 -1.57 -7.10
C GLY A 182 6.69 -1.40 -7.50
N MET A 183 7.19 -0.17 -7.60
CA MET A 183 8.59 0.13 -7.93
C MET A 183 9.45 0.20 -6.66
N ARG A 184 10.74 -0.15 -6.76
CA ARG A 184 11.65 -0.03 -5.62
C ARG A 184 11.86 1.45 -5.26
N VAL A 185 12.10 1.75 -3.99
CA VAL A 185 12.32 3.13 -3.54
C VAL A 185 13.66 3.73 -4.01
N ASP A 186 14.64 2.87 -4.33
CA ASP A 186 15.96 3.26 -4.87
C ASP A 186 16.00 3.33 -6.40
N ASP A 187 14.90 3.00 -7.09
CA ASP A 187 14.80 3.17 -8.53
C ASP A 187 14.72 4.67 -8.88
N PRO A 188 15.60 5.21 -9.74
CA PRO A 188 15.58 6.62 -10.14
C PRO A 188 14.21 7.09 -10.67
N ARG A 189 13.44 6.19 -11.32
CA ARG A 189 12.10 6.49 -11.85
C ARG A 189 11.06 6.67 -10.75
N ASN A 190 11.33 6.14 -9.55
CA ASN A 190 10.45 6.21 -8.39
C ASN A 190 10.91 7.27 -7.37
N ARG A 191 12.01 7.99 -7.65
CA ARG A 191 12.60 8.97 -6.74
C ARG A 191 11.60 10.02 -6.24
N ALA A 192 10.75 10.54 -7.12
CA ALA A 192 9.74 11.54 -6.76
C ALA A 192 8.73 11.01 -5.72
N ASN A 193 8.33 9.74 -5.83
CA ASN A 193 7.44 9.12 -4.87
C ASN A 193 8.15 8.82 -3.54
N ALA A 194 9.39 8.34 -3.58
CA ALA A 194 10.21 8.16 -2.38
C ALA A 194 10.42 9.48 -1.63
N GLU A 195 10.71 10.57 -2.35
CA GLU A 195 10.83 11.92 -1.78
C GLU A 195 9.53 12.38 -1.13
N ARG A 196 8.39 12.24 -1.83
CA ARG A 196 7.06 12.59 -1.31
C ARG A 196 6.74 11.81 -0.03
N LEU A 197 6.98 10.50 -0.04
CA LEU A 197 6.74 9.64 1.13
C LEU A 197 7.63 10.03 2.31
N GLN A 198 8.94 10.16 2.09
CA GLN A 198 9.86 10.53 3.17
C GLN A 198 9.53 11.92 3.73
N ARG A 199 9.14 12.88 2.88
CA ARG A 199 8.71 14.22 3.31
C ARG A 199 7.44 14.19 4.15
N GLU A 200 6.44 13.42 3.74
CA GLU A 200 5.20 13.27 4.50
C GLU A 200 5.48 12.63 5.86
N LEU A 201 6.29 11.56 5.90
CA LEU A 201 6.67 10.88 7.14
C LEU A 201 7.43 11.80 8.10
N MET A 202 8.31 12.68 7.61
CA MET A 202 9.01 13.66 8.45
C MET A 202 8.04 14.61 9.17
N SER A 203 6.84 14.83 8.62
CA SER A 203 5.82 15.70 9.22
C SER A 203 4.85 14.98 10.16
N MET A 204 4.94 13.65 10.27
CA MET A 204 4.00 12.86 11.05
C MET A 204 4.26 12.97 12.55
N PRO A 205 3.22 13.23 13.38
CA PRO A 205 3.35 13.20 14.82
C PRO A 205 3.92 11.87 15.31
N GLY A 206 4.88 11.94 16.24
CA GLY A 206 5.49 10.75 16.83
C GLY A 206 6.63 10.16 16.02
N VAL A 207 6.86 10.56 14.76
CA VAL A 207 8.08 10.20 14.01
C VAL A 207 9.28 10.98 14.56
N ASN A 208 10.43 10.31 14.67
CA ASN A 208 11.69 10.94 15.08
C ASN A 208 12.89 10.61 14.20
N GLN A 209 12.73 9.75 13.20
CA GLN A 209 13.78 9.51 12.22
C GLN A 209 13.17 9.03 10.91
N VAL A 210 13.72 9.51 9.81
CA VAL A 210 13.42 9.04 8.46
C VAL A 210 14.75 8.87 7.73
N LEU A 211 15.10 7.62 7.42
CA LEU A 211 16.29 7.25 6.64
C LEU A 211 15.84 6.65 5.31
N GLY A 212 16.62 6.83 4.26
CA GLY A 212 16.25 6.33 2.95
C GLY A 212 17.05 6.89 1.78
N PRO A 213 16.61 6.61 0.54
CA PRO A 213 17.29 7.02 -0.68
C PRO A 213 17.29 8.54 -0.93
N VAL A 214 16.39 9.31 -0.32
CA VAL A 214 16.26 10.76 -0.54
C VAL A 214 16.66 11.57 0.68
N TYR A 215 16.11 11.25 1.85
CA TYR A 215 16.41 11.93 3.11
C TYR A 215 16.98 10.97 4.15
N ASN A 216 17.93 11.45 4.94
CA ASN A 216 18.50 10.75 6.10
C ASN A 216 18.57 11.73 7.25
N VAL A 217 17.53 11.76 8.08
CA VAL A 217 17.33 12.82 9.07
C VAL A 217 16.76 12.28 10.38
N ASN A 218 17.12 12.96 11.46
CA ASN A 218 16.39 12.91 12.73
C ASN A 218 15.34 14.03 12.74
N VAL A 219 14.18 13.76 13.35
CA VAL A 219 13.08 14.72 13.50
C VAL A 219 12.86 15.00 14.98
N ASP A 220 13.02 16.25 15.40
CA ASP A 220 12.89 16.66 16.79
C ASP A 220 11.42 16.86 17.22
N PRO A 221 11.16 17.04 18.53
CA PRO A 221 9.80 17.27 19.04
C PRO A 221 9.03 18.47 18.51
N THR A 222 9.73 19.48 18.04
CA THR A 222 9.17 20.70 17.46
C THR A 222 8.98 20.61 15.94
N GLY A 223 9.41 19.51 15.32
CA GLY A 223 9.39 19.31 13.87
C GLY A 223 10.66 19.79 13.16
N GLY A 224 11.69 20.19 13.91
CA GLY A 224 13.01 20.47 13.35
C GLY A 224 13.64 19.19 12.79
N VAL A 225 14.49 19.37 11.79
CA VAL A 225 15.07 18.27 11.01
C VAL A 225 16.58 18.42 11.01
N ASP A 226 17.26 17.42 11.58
CA ASP A 226 18.73 17.36 11.63
C ASP A 226 19.24 16.26 10.69
N PRO A 227 20.19 16.56 9.77
CA PRO A 227 20.75 15.55 8.90
C PRO A 227 21.53 14.51 9.70
N VAL A 228 21.34 13.24 9.37
CA VAL A 228 22.20 12.14 9.82
C VAL A 228 23.50 12.20 9.02
N THR A 229 24.63 12.13 9.71
CA THR A 229 25.98 12.25 9.11
C THR A 229 26.74 10.92 9.03
N ASP A 230 26.28 9.89 9.74
CA ASP A 230 26.86 8.55 9.72
C ASP A 230 26.69 7.91 8.33
N GLN A 231 27.80 7.81 7.59
CA GLN A 231 27.81 7.29 6.23
C GLN A 231 27.48 5.80 6.15
N VAL A 232 27.87 5.01 7.15
CA VAL A 232 27.56 3.57 7.19
C VAL A 232 26.06 3.41 7.35
N LEU A 233 25.46 4.20 8.25
CA LEU A 233 24.02 4.20 8.44
C LEU A 233 23.28 4.64 7.17
N ILE A 234 23.70 5.73 6.53
CA ILE A 234 23.08 6.20 5.27
C ILE A 234 23.15 5.12 4.18
N GLU A 235 24.31 4.50 4.00
CA GLU A 235 24.52 3.48 2.96
C GLU A 235 23.65 2.24 3.20
N GLN A 236 23.46 1.82 4.46
CA GLN A 236 22.56 0.71 4.82
C GLN A 236 21.09 0.99 4.46
N HIS A 237 20.70 2.27 4.42
CA HIS A 237 19.32 2.71 4.17
C HIS A 237 19.11 3.19 2.73
N ARG A 238 20.10 3.05 1.83
CA ARG A 238 19.95 3.52 0.44
C ARG A 238 18.83 2.82 -0.34
N ASN A 239 18.41 1.63 0.09
CA ASN A 239 17.57 0.72 -0.68
C ASN A 239 16.16 0.48 -0.08
N HIS A 240 15.85 1.15 1.03
CA HIS A 240 14.54 1.14 1.70
C HIS A 240 14.33 2.46 2.46
N VAL A 241 13.09 2.84 2.69
CA VAL A 241 12.74 3.93 3.62
C VAL A 241 12.56 3.32 5.00
N HIS A 242 13.37 3.72 5.96
CA HIS A 242 13.25 3.34 7.36
C HIS A 242 12.66 4.51 8.16
N VAL A 243 11.57 4.26 8.87
CA VAL A 243 10.89 5.25 9.70
C VAL A 243 10.83 4.79 11.14
N ASN A 244 11.24 5.68 12.05
CA ASN A 244 11.19 5.43 13.49
C ASN A 244 10.18 6.31 14.19
N ALA A 245 9.47 5.70 15.14
CA ALA A 245 8.65 6.41 16.11
C ALA A 245 9.43 6.67 17.41
N ARG A 246 9.02 7.70 18.14
CA ARG A 246 9.57 8.08 19.45
C ARG A 246 9.43 6.97 20.49
N ARG A 247 10.26 7.06 21.53
CA ARG A 247 10.19 6.19 22.70
C ARG A 247 8.99 6.52 23.55
#